data_AF-A0A8S9WGQ1-F1
#
_entry.id   AF-A0A8S9WGQ1-F1
#
_cell.length_a   1.000
_cell.length_b   1.000
_cell.length_c   1.000
_cell.angle_alpha   90.00
_cell.angle_beta   90.00
_cell.angle_gamma   90.00
#
_symmetry.space_group_name_H-M   'P 1'
#
loop_
_entity.id
_entity.type
_entity.pdbx_description
1 polymer ?
#
loop_
_entity_poly.entity_id
_entity_poly.type
_entity_poly.pdbx_seq_one_letter_code
_entity_poly.pdbx_strand_id
1 'polypeptide(L)'
;MCTHLLWYNKKFFNSIEENTSVMARNEVLGYQFAERIKSELIIGSKMLAVIESLDGSELEGAKKMLAAFFDALAIDAGMALKATGDPEFAMVEEKLNQIQRNIDAADYQEAQATIGQSVSHATTVCARTMTALIEKGLI
;
A
#
# COMPACT_ATOMS: atom_id res chain seq x y z
N MET A 1 39.70 -23.28 -25.94
CA MET A 1 38.25 -23.45 -26.16
C MET A 1 37.40 -23.21 -24.88
N CYS A 2 37.86 -22.41 -23.89
CA CYS A 2 37.18 -22.33 -22.58
C CYS A 2 36.77 -20.90 -22.14
N THR A 3 37.19 -19.85 -22.84
CA THR A 3 36.89 -18.45 -22.46
C THR A 3 35.43 -18.03 -22.71
N HIS A 4 34.79 -18.60 -23.73
CA HIS A 4 33.40 -18.26 -24.08
C HIS A 4 32.37 -18.78 -23.07
N LEU A 5 32.60 -19.97 -22.50
CA LEU A 5 31.76 -20.56 -21.44
C LEU A 5 31.93 -19.83 -20.10
N LEU A 6 33.16 -19.42 -19.77
CA LEU A 6 33.43 -18.61 -18.57
C LEU A 6 32.75 -17.24 -18.62
N TRP A 7 32.75 -16.58 -19.78
CA TRP A 7 32.07 -15.29 -19.97
C TRP A 7 30.55 -15.43 -19.85
N TYR A 8 29.97 -16.48 -20.44
CA TYR A 8 28.52 -16.76 -20.36
C TYR A 8 28.09 -17.02 -18.91
N ASN A 9 28.82 -17.87 -18.18
CA ASN A 9 28.54 -18.16 -16.77
C ASN A 9 28.65 -16.92 -15.88
N LYS A 10 29.64 -16.04 -16.12
CA LYS A 10 29.77 -14.79 -15.37
C LYS A 10 28.60 -13.83 -15.63
N LYS A 11 28.15 -13.70 -16.88
CA LYS A 11 27.01 -12.86 -17.24
C LYS A 11 25.70 -13.40 -16.65
N PHE A 12 25.53 -14.72 -16.66
CA PHE A 12 24.38 -15.39 -16.04
C PHE A 12 24.37 -15.20 -14.52
N PHE A 13 25.50 -15.41 -13.85
CA PHE A 13 25.62 -15.22 -12.40
C PHE A 13 25.36 -13.77 -11.96
N ASN A 14 25.94 -12.79 -12.66
CA ASN A 14 25.68 -11.37 -12.39
C ASN A 14 24.20 -11.02 -12.57
N SER A 15 23.53 -11.59 -13.59
CA SER A 15 22.08 -11.40 -13.79
C SER A 15 21.26 -11.99 -12.63
N ILE A 16 21.70 -13.12 -12.06
CA ILE A 16 21.06 -13.69 -10.87
C ILE A 16 21.24 -12.77 -9.66
N GLU A 17 22.47 -12.33 -9.38
CA GLU A 17 22.74 -11.40 -8.26
C GLU A 17 21.95 -10.10 -8.36
N GLU A 18 21.90 -9.49 -9.56
CA GLU A 18 21.14 -8.27 -9.81
C GLU A 18 19.64 -8.49 -9.61
N ASN A 19 19.09 -9.61 -10.11
CA ASN A 19 17.69 -9.97 -9.86
C ASN A 19 17.39 -10.24 -8.38
N THR A 20 18.29 -10.89 -7.64
CA THR A 20 18.15 -11.13 -6.21
C THR A 20 18.16 -9.82 -5.42
N SER A 21 19.03 -8.88 -5.77
CA SER A 21 19.09 -7.54 -5.18
C SER A 21 17.81 -6.74 -5.44
N VAL A 22 17.30 -6.76 -6.68
CA VAL A 22 16.04 -6.10 -7.06
C VAL A 22 14.86 -6.72 -6.31
N MET A 23 14.77 -8.05 -6.23
CA MET A 23 13.71 -8.72 -5.46
C MET A 23 13.76 -8.35 -3.98
N ALA A 24 14.95 -8.37 -3.35
CA ALA A 24 15.10 -7.96 -1.96
C ALA A 24 14.65 -6.51 -1.72
N ARG A 25 15.02 -5.59 -2.62
CA ARG A 25 14.55 -4.20 -2.58
C ARG A 25 13.03 -4.10 -2.67
N ASN A 26 12.41 -4.86 -3.56
CA ASN A 26 10.95 -4.85 -3.71
C ASN A 26 10.23 -5.34 -2.46
N GLU A 27 10.76 -6.38 -1.78
CA GLU A 27 10.19 -6.82 -0.49
C GLU A 27 10.31 -5.74 0.59
N VAL A 28 11.48 -5.09 0.72
CA VAL A 28 11.66 -4.00 1.70
C VAL A 28 10.69 -2.86 1.44
N LEU A 29 10.59 -2.41 0.18
CA LEU A 29 9.67 -1.34 -0.20
C LEU A 29 8.21 -1.76 0.02
N GLY A 30 7.84 -2.98 -0.38
CA GLY A 30 6.50 -3.51 -0.19
C GLY A 30 6.11 -3.51 1.29
N TYR A 31 6.99 -3.99 2.17
CA TYR A 31 6.77 -3.95 3.61
C TYR A 31 6.60 -2.51 4.15
N GLN A 32 7.50 -1.60 3.78
CA GLN A 32 7.46 -0.21 4.24
C GLN A 32 6.19 0.53 3.79
N PHE A 33 5.83 0.41 2.51
CA PHE A 33 4.61 1.02 1.99
C PHE A 33 3.37 0.40 2.65
N ALA A 34 3.32 -0.92 2.78
CA ALA A 34 2.20 -1.61 3.40
C ALA A 34 1.99 -1.20 4.87
N GLU A 35 3.04 -1.15 5.68
CA GLU A 35 2.97 -0.71 7.08
C GLU A 35 2.50 0.74 7.21
N ARG A 36 3.03 1.63 6.36
CA ARG A 36 2.65 3.04 6.33
C ARG A 36 1.19 3.21 5.94
N ILE A 37 0.76 2.63 4.83
CA ILE A 37 -0.62 2.71 4.32
C ILE A 37 -1.59 2.15 5.36
N LYS A 38 -1.29 1.00 5.96
CA LYS A 38 -2.11 0.40 7.02
C LYS A 38 -2.28 1.36 8.21
N SER A 39 -1.20 2.00 8.64
CA SER A 39 -1.24 2.97 9.74
C SER A 39 -2.11 4.18 9.40
N GLU A 40 -1.97 4.71 8.18
CA GLU A 40 -2.78 5.85 7.70
C GLU A 40 -4.26 5.47 7.54
N LEU A 41 -4.59 4.27 7.08
CA LEU A 41 -5.96 3.76 7.03
C LEU A 41 -6.60 3.66 8.43
N ILE A 42 -5.86 3.20 9.44
CA ILE A 42 -6.35 3.14 10.82
C ILE A 42 -6.61 4.56 11.37
N ILE A 43 -5.74 5.52 11.04
CA ILE A 43 -5.93 6.92 11.40
C ILE A 43 -7.19 7.47 10.71
N GLY A 44 -7.35 7.23 9.41
CA GLY A 44 -8.54 7.62 8.63
C GLY A 44 -9.83 7.02 9.19
N SER A 45 -9.82 5.75 9.62
CA SER A 45 -10.95 5.11 10.29
C SER A 45 -11.36 5.84 11.57
N LYS A 46 -10.38 6.26 12.39
CA LYS A 46 -10.65 7.05 13.60
C LYS A 46 -11.20 8.43 13.28
N MET A 47 -10.69 9.08 12.24
CA MET A 47 -11.20 10.39 11.77
C MET A 47 -12.65 10.28 11.29
N LEU A 48 -12.96 9.23 10.51
CA LEU A 48 -14.32 8.97 10.02
C LEU A 48 -15.31 8.73 11.16
N ALA A 49 -14.90 8.05 12.23
CA ALA A 49 -15.75 7.85 13.41
C ALA A 49 -16.11 9.17 14.12
N VAL A 50 -15.27 10.21 14.01
CA VAL A 50 -15.59 11.54 14.56
C VAL A 50 -16.62 12.26 13.68
N ILE A 51 -16.56 12.07 12.35
CA ILE A 51 -17.47 12.74 11.39
C ILE A 51 -18.94 12.48 11.71
N GLU A 52 -19.29 11.28 12.18
CA GLU A 52 -20.68 10.91 12.53
C GLU A 52 -21.28 11.79 13.65
N SER A 53 -20.44 12.46 14.44
CA SER A 53 -20.86 13.34 15.54
C SER A 53 -20.94 14.82 15.16
N LEU A 54 -20.53 15.19 13.94
CA LEU A 54 -20.45 16.58 13.49
C LEU A 54 -21.69 16.97 12.70
N ASP A 55 -22.02 18.26 12.72
CA ASP A 55 -23.11 18.83 11.92
C ASP A 55 -22.73 20.16 11.25
N GLY A 56 -23.65 20.67 10.42
CA GLY A 56 -23.53 21.97 9.79
C GLY A 56 -22.21 22.22 9.07
N SER A 57 -21.60 23.38 9.31
CA SER A 57 -20.34 23.77 8.68
C SER A 57 -19.13 22.97 9.16
N GLU A 58 -19.19 22.43 10.38
CA GLU A 58 -18.11 21.61 10.94
C GLU A 58 -18.02 20.27 10.19
N LEU A 59 -19.17 19.64 9.95
CA LEU A 59 -19.27 18.43 9.14
C LEU A 59 -18.71 18.64 7.73
N GLU A 60 -19.13 19.71 7.05
CA GLU A 60 -18.69 20.00 5.69
C GLU A 60 -17.18 20.28 5.61
N GLY A 61 -16.61 20.93 6.62
CA GLY A 61 -15.17 21.11 6.73
C GLY A 61 -14.43 19.80 6.97
N ALA A 62 -14.93 18.96 7.89
CA ALA A 62 -14.34 17.67 8.21
C ALA A 62 -14.37 16.71 7.01
N LYS A 63 -15.47 16.66 6.24
CA LYS A 63 -15.55 15.89 5.00
C LYS A 63 -14.49 16.29 3.99
N LYS A 64 -14.30 17.59 3.76
CA LYS A 64 -13.26 18.10 2.85
C LYS A 64 -11.85 17.70 3.30
N MET A 65 -11.57 17.79 4.59
CA MET A 65 -10.28 17.36 5.15
C MET A 65 -10.07 15.85 5.00
N LEU A 66 -11.10 15.04 5.26
CA LEU A 66 -11.00 13.60 5.15
C LEU A 66 -10.89 13.12 3.69
N ALA A 67 -11.58 13.77 2.76
CA ALA A 67 -11.42 13.54 1.33
C ALA A 67 -9.97 13.83 0.89
N ALA A 68 -9.42 15.00 1.24
CA ALA A 68 -8.03 15.35 0.94
C ALA A 68 -7.01 14.36 1.55
N PHE A 69 -7.30 13.85 2.74
CA PHE A 69 -6.50 12.81 3.38
C PHE A 69 -6.49 11.50 2.58
N PHE A 70 -7.67 11.00 2.18
CA PHE A 70 -7.76 9.76 1.41
C PHE A 70 -7.25 9.90 -0.02
N ASP A 71 -7.37 11.09 -0.63
CA ASP A 71 -6.72 11.41 -1.90
C ASP A 71 -5.20 11.32 -1.81
N ALA A 72 -4.60 11.92 -0.77
CA ALA A 72 -3.16 11.84 -0.55
C ALA A 72 -2.70 10.39 -0.33
N LEU A 73 -3.47 9.61 0.43
CA LEU A 73 -3.20 8.18 0.64
C LEU A 73 -3.36 7.36 -0.65
N ALA A 74 -4.29 7.71 -1.54
CA ALA A 74 -4.43 7.05 -2.83
C ALA A 74 -3.21 7.30 -3.73
N ILE A 75 -2.63 8.51 -3.68
CA ILE A 75 -1.37 8.82 -4.35
C ILE A 75 -0.23 7.95 -3.80
N ASP A 76 -0.12 7.79 -2.47
CA ASP A 76 0.90 6.94 -1.84
C ASP A 76 0.73 5.46 -2.22
N ALA A 77 -0.51 4.95 -2.30
CA ALA A 77 -0.80 3.61 -2.80
C ALA A 77 -0.39 3.44 -4.28
N GLY A 78 -0.70 4.43 -5.14
CA GLY A 78 -0.27 4.43 -6.53
C GLY A 78 1.27 4.52 -6.68
N MET A 79 1.96 5.22 -5.78
CA MET A 79 3.43 5.23 -5.71
C MET A 79 3.97 3.86 -5.30
N ALA A 80 3.35 3.21 -4.31
CA ALA A 80 3.72 1.87 -3.88
C ALA A 80 3.57 0.84 -5.02
N LEU A 81 2.45 0.90 -5.76
CA LEU A 81 2.22 0.09 -6.96
C LEU A 81 3.34 0.30 -7.99
N LYS A 82 3.68 1.55 -8.32
CA LYS A 82 4.75 1.86 -9.28
C LYS A 82 6.12 1.39 -8.81
N ALA A 83 6.38 1.46 -7.50
CA ALA A 83 7.68 1.11 -6.92
C ALA A 83 7.91 -0.40 -6.80
N THR A 84 6.84 -1.18 -6.59
CA THR A 84 6.91 -2.61 -6.25
C THR A 84 6.31 -3.53 -7.33
N GLY A 85 5.38 -3.02 -8.14
CA GLY A 85 4.58 -3.80 -9.08
C GLY A 85 3.50 -4.66 -8.43
N ASP A 86 3.27 -4.52 -7.12
CA ASP A 86 2.36 -5.38 -6.37
C ASP A 86 0.88 -4.97 -6.57
N PRO A 87 0.02 -5.84 -7.16
CA PRO A 87 -1.36 -5.50 -7.49
C PRO A 87 -2.24 -5.23 -6.27
N GLU A 88 -1.86 -5.68 -5.08
CA GLU A 88 -2.59 -5.36 -3.84
C GLU A 88 -2.63 -3.84 -3.59
N PHE A 89 -1.61 -3.08 -3.99
CA PHE A 89 -1.64 -1.62 -3.89
C PHE A 89 -2.63 -0.97 -4.85
N ALA A 90 -2.89 -1.59 -6.01
CA ALA A 90 -3.96 -1.13 -6.90
C ALA A 90 -5.35 -1.34 -6.26
N MET A 91 -5.53 -2.45 -5.54
CA MET A 91 -6.76 -2.72 -4.78
C MET A 91 -6.94 -1.72 -3.64
N VAL A 92 -5.87 -1.37 -2.92
CA VAL A 92 -5.89 -0.30 -1.92
C VAL A 92 -6.33 1.03 -2.54
N GLU A 93 -5.74 1.42 -3.67
CA GLU A 93 -6.09 2.66 -4.39
C GLU A 93 -7.57 2.68 -4.80
N GLU A 94 -8.08 1.58 -5.37
CA GLU A 94 -9.49 1.44 -5.72
C GLU A 94 -10.41 1.61 -4.50
N LYS A 95 -10.06 0.99 -3.36
CA LYS A 95 -10.83 1.09 -2.12
C LYS A 95 -10.79 2.50 -1.54
N LEU A 96 -9.67 3.21 -1.63
CA LEU A 96 -9.58 4.62 -1.21
C LEU A 96 -10.52 5.51 -2.02
N ASN A 97 -10.58 5.31 -3.34
CA ASN A 97 -11.54 6.00 -4.19
C ASN A 97 -12.99 5.65 -3.83
N GLN A 98 -13.26 4.41 -3.41
CA GLN A 98 -14.60 4.00 -2.94
C GLN A 98 -14.96 4.63 -1.59
N ILE A 99 -14.02 4.73 -0.65
CA ILE A 99 -14.22 5.40 0.64
C ILE A 99 -14.67 6.85 0.44
N GLN A 100 -14.02 7.57 -0.47
CA GLN A 100 -14.39 8.96 -0.78
C GLN A 100 -15.83 9.08 -1.30
N ARG A 101 -16.22 8.22 -2.26
CA ARG A 101 -17.59 8.19 -2.78
C ARG A 101 -18.62 7.93 -1.67
N ASN A 102 -18.30 7.04 -0.74
CA ASN A 102 -19.18 6.72 0.39
C ASN A 102 -19.29 7.89 1.37
N ILE A 103 -18.19 8.61 1.66
CA ILE A 103 -18.20 9.83 2.49
C ILE A 103 -19.06 10.93 1.84
N ASP A 104 -18.94 11.13 0.53
CA ASP A 104 -19.74 12.09 -0.22
C ASP A 104 -21.24 11.74 -0.18
N ALA A 105 -21.56 10.44 -0.24
CA ALA A 105 -22.91 9.91 -0.10
C ALA A 105 -23.42 9.89 1.35
N ALA A 106 -22.61 10.31 2.32
CA ALA A 106 -22.86 10.19 3.76
C ALA A 106 -23.14 8.75 4.25
N ASP A 107 -22.64 7.75 3.53
CA ASP A 107 -22.67 6.34 3.92
C ASP A 107 -21.40 5.98 4.71
N TYR A 108 -21.34 6.47 5.94
CA TYR A 108 -20.15 6.31 6.79
C TYR A 108 -19.93 4.87 7.25
N GLN A 109 -21.01 4.08 7.35
CA GLN A 109 -20.93 2.66 7.69
C GLN A 109 -20.23 1.88 6.57
N GLU A 110 -20.64 2.08 5.32
CA GLU A 110 -19.98 1.44 4.17
C GLU A 110 -18.57 1.99 3.95
N ALA A 111 -18.34 3.28 4.21
CA ALA A 111 -16.99 3.86 4.22
C ALA A 111 -16.08 3.15 5.24
N GLN A 112 -16.53 2.91 6.48
CA GLN A 112 -15.77 2.15 7.48
C GLN A 112 -15.50 0.71 7.04
N ALA A 113 -16.51 0.02 6.50
CA ALA A 113 -16.34 -1.33 6.00
C ALA A 113 -15.30 -1.39 4.86
N THR A 114 -15.33 -0.39 3.96
CA THR A 114 -14.38 -0.26 2.86
C THR A 114 -12.96 0.04 3.36
N ILE A 115 -12.79 0.82 4.43
CA ILE A 115 -11.48 0.99 5.09
C ILE A 115 -10.95 -0.35 5.60
N GLY A 116 -11.78 -1.16 6.25
CA GLY A 116 -11.40 -2.50 6.72
C GLY A 116 -10.94 -3.43 5.58
N GLN A 117 -11.59 -3.38 4.42
CA GLN A 117 -11.16 -4.10 3.22
C GLN A 117 -9.80 -3.60 2.73
N SER A 118 -9.58 -2.28 2.68
CA SER A 118 -8.29 -1.69 2.30
C SER A 118 -7.16 -2.08 3.24
N VAL A 119 -7.41 -2.10 4.56
CA VAL A 119 -6.46 -2.58 5.58
C VAL A 119 -6.08 -4.04 5.34
N SER A 120 -7.03 -4.86 4.89
CA SER A 120 -6.77 -6.28 4.61
C SER A 120 -5.79 -6.43 3.43
N HIS A 121 -5.98 -5.68 2.34
CA HIS A 121 -5.05 -5.66 1.20
C HIS A 121 -3.63 -5.22 1.62
N ALA A 122 -3.50 -4.12 2.37
CA ALA A 122 -2.21 -3.70 2.91
C ALA A 122 -1.57 -4.76 3.82
N THR A 123 -2.38 -5.43 4.65
CA THR A 123 -1.89 -6.50 5.55
C THR A 123 -1.41 -7.72 4.79
N THR A 124 -2.06 -8.09 3.67
CA THR A 124 -1.61 -9.18 2.79
C THR A 124 -0.20 -8.91 2.25
N VAL A 125 0.05 -7.69 1.76
CA VAL A 125 1.39 -7.29 1.28
C VAL A 125 2.40 -7.37 2.43
N CYS A 126 2.07 -6.80 3.58
CA CYS A 126 2.95 -6.81 4.75
C CYS A 126 3.32 -8.24 5.16
N ALA A 127 2.34 -9.13 5.33
CA ALA A 127 2.59 -10.51 5.74
C ALA A 127 3.48 -11.26 4.74
N ARG A 128 3.23 -11.08 3.44
CA ARG A 128 4.03 -11.70 2.37
C ARG A 128 5.47 -11.17 2.37
N THR A 129 5.63 -9.86 2.35
CA THR A 129 6.94 -9.21 2.27
C THR A 129 7.77 -9.46 3.53
N MET A 130 7.15 -9.44 4.70
CA MET A 130 7.80 -9.79 5.97
C MET A 130 8.29 -11.24 5.96
N THR A 131 7.46 -12.18 5.52
CA THR A 131 7.86 -13.60 5.39
C THR A 131 9.06 -13.74 4.45
N ALA A 132 9.00 -13.10 3.27
CA ALA A 132 10.09 -13.14 2.30
C ALA A 132 11.39 -12.51 2.80
N LEU A 133 11.32 -11.46 3.61
CA LEU A 133 12.49 -10.82 4.22
C LEU A 133 13.12 -11.71 5.31
N ILE A 134 12.30 -12.35 6.15
CA ILE A 134 12.77 -13.31 7.17
C ILE A 134 13.48 -14.49 6.51
N GLU A 135 12.89 -15.09 5.47
CA GLU A 135 13.47 -16.22 4.73
C GLU A 135 14.82 -15.87 4.10
N LYS A 136 15.02 -14.61 3.72
CA LYS A 136 16.28 -14.09 3.17
C LYS A 136 17.27 -13.63 4.23
N GLY A 137 16.91 -13.65 5.53
CA GLY A 137 17.74 -13.17 6.63
C GLY A 137 18.00 -11.66 6.60
N LEU A 138 17.05 -10.89 6.05
CA LEU A 138 17.17 -9.43 5.91
C LEU A 138 16.51 -8.66 7.06
N ILE A 139 15.68 -9.34 7.86
CA ILE A 139 15.09 -8.86 9.13
C ILE A 139 15.00 -10.00 10.15
#